data_AF-A0A0F2PTE4-F1
#
_entry.id   AF-A0A0F2PTE4-F1
#
_cell.length_a   1.000
_cell.length_b   1.000
_cell.length_c   1.000
_cell.angle_alpha   90.00
_cell.angle_beta   90.00
_cell.angle_gamma   90.00
#
_symmetry.space_group_name_H-M   'P 1'
#
loop_
_entity.id
_entity.type
_entity.pdbx_description
1 polymer ?
#
loop_
_entity_poly.entity_id
_entity_poly.type
_entity_poly.pdbx_seq_one_letter_code
_entity_poly.pdbx_strand_id
1 'polypeptide(L)'
;MSKFICDTCGRDVLPVDGIVSWTRDDKKLGNFKLTHKDTQDSKCQPENNRYRELYTLTLANGYLEFISYLLERWEDNFILDDPKSLRKVMGQLNLHIHEKLLLLMED
;
A
#
# COMPACT_ATOMS: atom_id res chain seq x y z
N MET A 1 2.23 9.52 -14.79
CA MET A 1 2.46 8.50 -13.74
C MET A 1 2.18 9.11 -12.39
N SER A 2 1.10 8.67 -11.76
CA SER A 2 0.66 9.17 -10.48
C SER A 2 1.77 8.94 -9.48
N LYS A 3 2.08 9.99 -8.72
CA LYS A 3 3.10 9.94 -7.69
C LYS A 3 2.51 9.31 -6.44
N PHE A 4 3.23 8.36 -5.85
CA PHE A 4 2.95 7.92 -4.50
C PHE A 4 3.53 8.93 -3.52
N ILE A 5 2.80 9.24 -2.46
CA ILE A 5 3.19 10.22 -1.44
C ILE A 5 3.43 9.47 -0.12
N CYS A 6 4.62 9.67 0.45
CA CYS A 6 5.00 9.09 1.73
C CYS A 6 4.14 9.64 2.85
N ASP A 7 3.50 8.75 3.62
CA ASP A 7 2.67 9.12 4.76
C ASP A 7 3.46 9.72 5.93
N THR A 8 4.79 9.53 5.95
CA THR A 8 5.66 10.01 7.03
C THR A 8 6.33 11.35 6.69
N CYS A 9 6.96 11.48 5.52
CA CYS A 9 7.70 12.69 5.15
C CYS A 9 7.01 13.57 4.10
N GLY A 10 5.87 13.14 3.53
CA GLY A 10 5.10 13.90 2.54
C GLY A 10 5.76 14.01 1.15
N ARG A 11 6.92 13.39 0.93
CA ARG A 11 7.64 13.40 -0.35
C ARG A 11 7.23 12.24 -1.25
N ASP A 12 7.53 12.38 -2.53
CA ASP A 12 7.29 11.36 -3.54
C ASP A 12 8.03 10.04 -3.21
N VAL A 13 7.38 8.92 -3.48
CA VAL A 13 7.90 7.55 -3.31
C VAL A 13 7.91 6.88 -4.68
N LEU A 14 9.07 6.39 -5.12
CA LEU A 14 9.15 5.53 -6.30
C LEU A 14 8.69 4.11 -5.93
N PRO A 15 8.04 3.36 -6.85
CA PRO A 15 7.61 1.99 -6.56
C PRO A 15 8.71 1.07 -6.00
N VAL A 16 9.94 1.22 -6.49
CA VAL A 16 11.10 0.41 -6.07
C VAL A 16 11.57 0.72 -4.65
N ASP A 17 11.33 1.95 -4.18
CA ASP A 17 11.79 2.48 -2.90
C ASP A 17 10.69 2.51 -1.84
N GLY A 18 9.47 2.09 -2.20
CA GLY A 18 8.30 2.17 -1.37
C GLY A 18 7.86 0.84 -0.78
N ILE A 19 7.16 0.92 0.35
CA ILE A 19 6.39 -0.17 0.91
C ILE A 19 4.99 0.29 1.29
N VAL A 20 4.06 -0.65 1.31
CA VAL A 20 2.79 -0.51 2.03
C VAL A 20 2.85 -1.42 3.25
N SER A 21 2.65 -0.86 4.44
CA SER A 21 2.65 -1.58 5.72
C SER A 21 1.35 -1.38 6.49
N TRP A 22 1.01 -2.31 7.39
CA TRP A 22 -0.19 -2.23 8.24
C TRP A 22 0.01 -3.03 9.54
N THR A 23 -0.81 -2.73 10.56
CA THR A 23 -0.90 -3.56 11.77
C THR A 23 -1.87 -4.70 11.56
N ARG A 24 -1.53 -5.86 12.14
CA ARG A 24 -2.40 -7.03 12.21
C ARG A 24 -2.25 -7.68 13.58
N ASP A 25 -3.12 -7.32 14.51
CA ASP A 25 -3.10 -7.78 15.90
C ASP A 25 -4.54 -7.97 16.40
N ASP A 26 -4.78 -8.95 17.29
CA ASP A 26 -6.08 -9.19 17.94
C ASP A 26 -7.31 -9.16 17.00
N LYS A 27 -7.22 -9.83 15.84
CA LYS A 27 -8.25 -9.83 14.78
C LYS A 27 -8.60 -8.43 14.26
N LYS A 28 -7.66 -7.51 14.28
CA LYS A 28 -7.81 -6.17 13.70
C LYS A 28 -6.78 -5.96 12.60
N LEU A 29 -7.19 -5.21 11.59
CA LEU A 29 -6.32 -4.62 10.59
C LEU A 29 -6.40 -3.12 10.72
N GLY A 30 -5.25 -2.45 10.70
CA GLY A 30 -5.19 -1.01 10.93
C GLY A 30 -3.92 -0.37 10.44
N ASN A 31 -3.83 0.95 10.66
CA ASN A 31 -2.63 1.75 10.43
C ASN A 31 -1.94 1.47 9.07
N PHE A 32 -2.73 1.42 7.99
CA PHE A 32 -2.17 1.23 6.66
C PHE A 32 -1.35 2.47 6.25
N LYS A 33 -0.11 2.26 5.84
CA LYS A 33 0.83 3.33 5.51
C LYS A 33 1.61 3.00 4.25
N LEU A 34 1.69 3.96 3.34
CA LEU A 34 2.63 3.95 2.23
C LEU A 34 3.83 4.82 2.60
N THR A 35 5.01 4.24 2.71
CA THR A 35 6.23 4.95 3.13
C THR A 35 7.42 4.55 2.27
N HIS A 36 8.49 5.35 2.33
CA HIS A 36 9.81 4.91 1.87
C HIS A 36 10.26 3.70 2.69
N LYS A 37 11.11 2.87 2.08
CA LYS A 37 11.91 1.90 2.81
C LYS A 37 12.83 2.61 3.80
N ASP A 38 13.06 1.97 4.93
CA ASP A 38 14.11 2.46 5.81
C ASP A 38 15.47 2.27 5.14
N THR A 39 16.25 3.34 5.16
CA THR A 39 17.63 3.39 4.67
C THR A 39 18.50 4.07 5.74
N GLN A 40 19.80 4.20 5.50
CA GLN A 40 20.66 4.97 6.41
C GLN A 40 20.19 6.43 6.56
N ASP A 41 19.56 6.99 5.52
CA ASP A 41 19.17 8.42 5.45
C ASP A 41 17.68 8.67 5.67
N SER A 42 16.85 7.62 5.75
CA SER A 42 15.40 7.74 5.93
C SER A 42 14.87 6.74 6.94
N LYS A 43 14.25 7.26 8.01
CA LYS A 43 13.39 6.50 8.95
C LYS A 43 11.94 6.88 8.70
N CYS A 44 11.34 6.28 7.69
CA CYS A 44 9.95 6.56 7.32
C CYS A 44 9.01 5.44 7.72
N GLN A 45 9.51 4.23 7.99
CA GLN A 45 8.65 3.09 8.30
C GLN A 45 8.05 3.22 9.71
N PRO A 46 6.73 3.03 9.84
CA PRO A 46 6.09 2.90 11.15
C PRO A 46 6.39 1.53 11.77
N GLU A 47 6.10 1.36 13.05
CA GLU A 47 6.17 0.07 13.76
C GLU A 47 4.99 -0.87 13.40
N ASN A 48 4.80 -1.11 12.10
CA ASN A 48 3.81 -2.04 11.57
C ASN A 48 4.40 -3.46 11.48
N ASN A 49 3.57 -4.47 11.74
CA ASN A 49 4.03 -5.88 11.77
C ASN A 49 3.78 -6.64 10.45
N ARG A 50 3.19 -6.00 9.44
CA ARG A 50 3.01 -6.53 8.09
C ARG A 50 3.39 -5.49 7.06
N TYR A 51 3.93 -5.95 5.93
CA TYR A 51 4.20 -5.11 4.78
C TYR A 51 4.18 -5.89 3.47
N ARG A 52 4.03 -5.15 2.37
CA ARG A 52 4.33 -5.58 1.01
C ARG A 52 5.12 -4.50 0.30
N GLU A 53 5.98 -4.95 -0.60
CA GLU A 53 6.75 -4.11 -1.49
C GLU A 53 5.83 -3.33 -2.44
N LEU A 54 6.05 -2.01 -2.57
CA LEU A 54 5.19 -1.18 -3.41
C LEU A 54 5.28 -1.57 -4.88
N TYR A 55 6.48 -1.90 -5.39
CA TYR A 55 6.64 -2.37 -6.77
C TYR A 55 5.82 -3.63 -7.07
N THR A 56 5.63 -4.52 -6.09
CA THR A 56 4.79 -5.71 -6.26
C THR A 56 3.32 -5.31 -6.36
N LEU A 57 2.88 -4.35 -5.55
CA LEU A 57 1.51 -3.84 -5.54
C LEU A 57 1.14 -3.03 -6.79
N THR A 58 2.11 -2.54 -7.57
CA THR A 58 1.85 -1.88 -8.86
C THR A 58 1.77 -2.86 -10.04
N LEU A 59 2.02 -4.14 -9.80
CA LEU A 59 1.75 -5.22 -10.76
C LEU A 59 0.33 -5.75 -10.56
N ALA A 60 -0.33 -6.15 -11.65
CA ALA A 60 -1.72 -6.62 -11.59
C ALA A 60 -1.89 -7.83 -10.65
N ASN A 61 -0.96 -8.79 -10.70
CA ASN A 61 -0.98 -9.96 -9.82
C ASN A 61 -0.80 -9.57 -8.35
N GLY A 62 0.20 -8.74 -8.03
CA GLY A 62 0.46 -8.34 -6.65
C GLY A 62 -0.65 -7.48 -6.04
N TYR A 63 -1.31 -6.65 -6.87
CA TYR A 63 -2.52 -5.93 -6.47
C TYR A 63 -3.68 -6.89 -6.16
N LEU A 64 -3.98 -7.84 -7.06
CA LEU A 64 -5.05 -8.83 -6.85
C LEU A 64 -4.80 -9.69 -5.61
N GLU A 65 -3.56 -10.15 -5.39
CA GLU A 65 -3.19 -10.87 -4.18
C GLU A 65 -3.40 -10.05 -2.90
N PHE A 66 -3.18 -8.74 -2.97
CA PHE A 66 -3.43 -7.86 -1.82
C PHE A 66 -4.94 -7.72 -1.54
N ILE A 67 -5.77 -7.63 -2.58
CA ILE A 67 -7.24 -7.69 -2.43
C ILE A 67 -7.68 -9.03 -1.85
N SER A 68 -7.18 -10.16 -2.38
CA SER A 68 -7.47 -11.49 -1.86
C SER A 68 -7.09 -11.60 -0.38
N TYR A 69 -5.91 -11.11 0.00
CA TYR A 69 -5.50 -11.05 1.40
C TYR A 69 -6.52 -10.31 2.29
N LEU A 70 -7.02 -9.15 1.85
CA LEU A 70 -8.01 -8.38 2.60
C LEU A 70 -9.36 -9.12 2.72
N LEU A 71 -9.80 -9.78 1.64
CA LEU A 71 -11.04 -10.56 1.63
C LEU A 71 -10.95 -11.78 2.56
N GLU A 72 -9.82 -12.51 2.55
CA GLU A 72 -9.59 -13.62 3.48
C GLU A 72 -9.60 -13.14 4.94
N ARG A 73 -8.98 -11.98 5.24
CA ARG A 73 -9.02 -11.47 6.61
C ARG A 73 -10.44 -11.09 7.02
N TRP A 74 -11.24 -10.56 6.09
CA TRP A 74 -12.64 -10.28 6.34
C TRP A 74 -13.44 -11.57 6.60
N GLU A 75 -13.22 -12.63 5.82
CA GLU A 75 -13.79 -13.97 6.05
C GLU A 75 -13.40 -14.54 7.44
N ASP A 76 -12.16 -14.32 7.87
CA ASP A 76 -11.64 -14.69 9.20
C ASP A 76 -12.21 -13.83 10.35
N ASN A 77 -13.19 -12.97 10.07
CA ASN A 77 -13.82 -12.01 10.99
C ASN A 77 -12.84 -10.97 11.56
N PHE A 78 -11.86 -10.53 10.78
CA PHE A 78 -11.05 -9.38 11.16
C PHE A 78 -11.87 -8.09 11.04
N ILE A 79 -11.64 -7.17 11.95
CA ILE A 79 -12.21 -5.82 11.93
C ILE A 79 -11.19 -4.86 11.35
N LEU A 80 -11.63 -4.01 10.43
CA LEU A 80 -10.83 -2.88 9.94
C LEU A 80 -11.05 -1.69 10.89
N ASP A 81 -10.08 -1.42 11.77
CA ASP A 81 -10.22 -0.40 12.83
C ASP A 81 -9.90 1.03 12.34
N ASP A 82 -9.09 1.15 11.29
CA ASP A 82 -8.79 2.39 10.58
C ASP A 82 -9.05 2.26 9.08
N PRO A 83 -10.33 2.27 8.65
CA PRO A 83 -10.69 2.16 7.24
C PRO A 83 -10.23 3.37 6.40
N LYS A 84 -9.95 4.52 7.03
CA LYS A 84 -9.49 5.71 6.33
C LYS A 84 -8.06 5.53 5.83
N SER A 85 -7.18 4.93 6.64
CA SER A 85 -5.81 4.62 6.23
C SER A 85 -5.76 3.67 5.03
N LEU A 86 -6.54 2.58 5.05
CA LEU A 86 -6.63 1.65 3.93
C LEU A 86 -7.14 2.36 2.66
N ARG A 87 -8.22 3.16 2.78
CA ARG A 87 -8.77 3.91 1.65
C ARG A 87 -7.75 4.86 1.04
N LYS A 88 -6.91 5.51 1.85
CA LYS A 88 -5.85 6.41 1.37
C LYS A 88 -4.83 5.64 0.52
N VAL A 89 -4.32 4.53 1.03
CA VAL A 89 -3.35 3.68 0.32
C VAL A 89 -3.95 3.13 -0.97
N MET A 90 -5.16 2.57 -0.91
CA MET A 90 -5.87 2.04 -2.07
C MET A 90 -6.12 3.12 -3.13
N GLY A 91 -6.43 4.35 -2.72
CA GLY A 91 -6.60 5.48 -3.64
C GLY A 91 -5.34 5.76 -4.46
N GLN A 92 -4.16 5.75 -3.82
CA GLN A 92 -2.90 5.95 -4.52
C GLN A 92 -2.57 4.78 -5.46
N LEU A 93 -2.78 3.52 -5.02
CA LEU A 93 -2.57 2.33 -5.84
C LEU A 93 -3.47 2.33 -7.08
N ASN A 94 -4.76 2.65 -6.90
CA ASN A 94 -5.74 2.65 -7.97
C ASN A 94 -5.43 3.72 -9.03
N LEU A 95 -5.05 4.92 -8.62
CA LEU A 95 -4.63 5.98 -9.55
C LEU A 95 -3.43 5.53 -10.39
N HIS A 96 -2.43 4.90 -9.75
CA HIS A 96 -1.24 4.42 -10.45
C HIS A 96 -1.54 3.34 -11.46
N ILE A 97 -2.35 2.35 -11.08
CA ILE A 97 -2.75 1.26 -11.96
C ILE A 97 -3.60 1.80 -13.12
N HIS A 98 -4.54 2.72 -12.84
CA HIS A 98 -5.40 3.30 -13.88
C HIS A 98 -4.59 4.09 -14.92
N GLU A 99 -3.65 4.95 -14.49
CA GLU A 99 -2.78 5.66 -15.42
C GLU A 99 -1.91 4.72 -16.24
N LYS A 100 -1.40 3.63 -15.64
CA LYS A 100 -0.62 2.61 -16.36
C LYS A 100 -1.46 1.90 -17.43
N LEU A 101 -2.74 1.64 -17.15
CA LEU A 101 -3.66 1.05 -18.13
C LEU A 101 -3.94 2.01 -19.28
N LEU A 102 -4.13 3.31 -19.01
CA LEU A 102 -4.33 4.31 -20.07
C LEU A 102 -3.13 4.38 -21.02
N LEU A 103 -1.91 4.38 -20.49
CA LEU A 103 -0.69 4.39 -21.31
C LEU A 103 -0.59 3.15 -22.22
N LEU A 104 -0.98 1.97 -21.73
CA LEU A 104 -0.99 0.74 -22.54
C LEU A 104 -2.06 0.73 -23.64
N MET A 105 -3.02 1.65 -23.61
CA MET A 105 -4.06 1.79 -24.62
C MET A 105 -3.73 2.87 -25.67
N GLU A 106 -2.74 3.73 -25.39
CA GLU A 106 -2.28 4.78 -26.29
C GLU A 106 -1.14 4.29 -27.22
N ASP A 107 -0.54 3.14 -26.90
CA ASP A 107 0.43 2.39 -27.73
C ASP A 107 -0.27 1.28 -28.57
#